data_AF-A0A3C0SJN4-F1
#
_entry.id   AF-A0A3C0SJN4-F1
#
_cell.length_a   1.000
_cell.length_b   1.000
_cell.length_c   1.000
_cell.angle_alpha   90.00
_cell.angle_beta   90.00
_cell.angle_gamma   90.00
#
_symmetry.space_group_name_H-M   'P 1'
#
loop_
_entity.id
_entity.type
_entity.pdbx_description
1 polymer ?
#
loop_
_entity_poly.entity_id
_entity_poly.type
_entity_poly.pdbx_seq_one_letter_code
_entity_poly.pdbx_strand_id
1 'polypeptide(L)'
;ARGEPMASTDPEFHEEVARISGNKVLQSAIEIIRRSGEGASFFEYIRTKVGSQVGADHEAVYEAIVDGDPEAASAAMTRHINNVIRDVRTYWKDHVRSLPAKRKRKGQ
;
A
#
# COMPACT_ATOMS: atom_id res chain seq x y z
N ALA A 1 -14.24 15.82 -9.81
CA ALA A 1 -13.85 14.56 -10.45
C ALA A 1 -14.33 13.42 -9.57
N ARG A 2 -14.98 12.39 -10.14
CA ARG A 2 -15.25 11.16 -9.37
C ARG A 2 -13.89 10.47 -9.23
N GLY A 3 -13.32 10.49 -8.03
CA GLY A 3 -12.04 9.85 -7.77
C GLY A 3 -12.19 8.35 -7.99
N GLU A 4 -11.46 7.80 -8.95
CA GLU A 4 -11.34 6.35 -9.08
C GLU A 4 -10.71 5.79 -7.79
N PRO A 5 -11.06 4.56 -7.38
CA PRO A 5 -10.44 3.93 -6.22
C PRO A 5 -8.92 3.95 -6.37
N MET A 6 -8.20 4.41 -5.36
CA MET A 6 -6.73 4.47 -5.44
C MET A 6 -6.12 3.09 -5.70
N ALA A 7 -6.81 2.02 -5.29
CA ALA A 7 -6.38 0.65 -5.54
C ALA A 7 -6.30 0.28 -7.03
N SER A 8 -7.09 0.90 -7.92
CA SER A 8 -7.01 0.57 -9.35
C SER A 8 -5.75 1.14 -9.98
N THR A 9 -5.29 2.31 -9.53
CA THR A 9 -4.12 3.01 -10.10
C THR A 9 -2.81 2.76 -9.37
N ASP A 10 -2.86 2.17 -8.17
CA ASP A 10 -1.70 1.92 -7.32
C ASP A 10 -0.67 0.94 -7.94
N PRO A 11 -1.05 -0.19 -8.56
CA PRO A 11 -0.09 -1.05 -9.26
C PRO A 11 0.65 -0.32 -10.38
N GLU A 12 -0.07 0.45 -11.20
CA GLU A 12 0.46 1.17 -12.37
C GLU A 12 1.46 2.24 -11.94
N PHE A 13 1.20 2.95 -10.83
CA PHE A 13 2.14 3.91 -10.27
C PHE A 13 3.48 3.25 -9.90
N HIS A 14 3.43 2.13 -9.17
CA HIS A 14 4.65 1.42 -8.77
C HIS A 14 5.41 0.80 -9.95
N GLU A 15 4.70 0.28 -10.94
CA GLU A 15 5.29 -0.23 -12.18
C GLU A 15 6.01 0.87 -12.95
N GLU A 16 5.41 2.06 -13.04
CA GLU A 16 6.00 3.19 -13.75
C GLU A 16 7.24 3.72 -13.02
N VAL A 17 7.18 3.90 -11.70
CA VAL A 17 8.35 4.28 -10.89
C VAL A 17 9.51 3.27 -11.07
N ALA A 18 9.20 1.97 -11.08
CA ALA A 18 10.21 0.94 -11.32
C ALA A 18 10.78 1.02 -12.75
N ARG A 19 9.94 1.25 -13.76
CA ARG A 19 10.35 1.37 -15.16
C ARG A 19 11.28 2.57 -15.37
N ILE A 20 10.92 3.75 -14.86
CA ILE A 20 11.72 4.98 -15.04
C ILE A 20 13.03 4.96 -14.24
N SER A 21 13.14 4.11 -13.21
CA SER A 21 14.39 3.93 -12.47
C SER A 21 15.53 3.29 -13.31
N GLY A 22 15.20 2.66 -14.44
CA GLY A 22 16.15 1.90 -15.26
C GLY A 22 16.66 0.60 -14.62
N ASN A 23 16.19 0.25 -13.42
CA ASN A 23 16.60 -0.95 -12.71
C ASN A 23 15.72 -2.14 -13.09
N LYS A 24 16.19 -2.97 -14.03
CA LYS A 24 15.47 -4.15 -14.51
C LYS A 24 15.14 -5.17 -13.42
N VAL A 25 16.00 -5.29 -12.41
CA VAL A 25 15.75 -6.20 -11.27
C VAL A 25 14.57 -5.69 -10.45
N LEU A 26 14.52 -4.39 -10.17
CA LEU A 26 13.40 -3.77 -9.47
C LEU A 26 12.11 -3.90 -10.28
N GLN A 27 12.16 -3.66 -11.58
CA GLN A 27 11.00 -3.80 -12.47
C GLN A 27 10.41 -5.22 -12.42
N SER A 28 11.24 -6.27 -12.57
CA SER A 28 10.77 -7.66 -12.43
C SER A 28 10.23 -7.97 -11.05
N ALA A 29 10.86 -7.46 -9.99
CA ALA A 29 10.39 -7.69 -8.63
C ALA A 29 9.02 -7.06 -8.38
N ILE A 30 8.80 -5.82 -8.83
CA ILE A 30 7.51 -5.13 -8.71
C ILE A 30 6.43 -5.86 -9.51
N GLU A 31 6.72 -6.32 -10.73
CA GLU A 31 5.77 -7.10 -11.51
C GLU A 31 5.33 -8.36 -10.75
N ILE A 32 6.25 -9.07 -10.09
CA ILE A 32 5.92 -10.27 -9.30
C ILE A 32 5.12 -9.92 -8.04
N ILE A 33 5.53 -8.89 -7.29
CA ILE A 33 4.90 -8.50 -6.03
C ILE A 33 3.49 -7.94 -6.26
N ARG A 34 3.27 -7.24 -7.38
CA ARG A 34 2.03 -6.48 -7.64
C ARG A 34 1.12 -7.11 -8.69
N ARG A 35 1.52 -8.24 -9.31
CA ARG A 35 0.80 -8.96 -10.38
C ARG A 35 -0.67 -9.27 -10.12
N SER A 36 -1.08 -9.33 -8.85
CA SER A 36 -2.48 -9.45 -8.46
C SER A 36 -2.90 -8.11 -7.83
N GLY A 37 -3.59 -7.26 -8.59
CA GLY A 37 -4.16 -5.99 -8.10
C GLY A 37 -5.08 -6.17 -6.86
N GLU A 38 -5.41 -7.41 -6.50
CA GLU A 38 -6.00 -7.82 -5.23
C GLU A 38 -5.28 -7.24 -4.01
N GLY A 39 -3.94 -7.14 -4.05
CA GLY A 39 -3.16 -6.56 -2.96
C GLY A 39 -3.47 -5.08 -2.72
N ALA A 40 -3.65 -4.30 -3.79
CA ALA A 40 -3.95 -2.87 -3.69
C ALA A 40 -5.32 -2.62 -3.05
N SER A 41 -6.34 -3.38 -3.47
CA SER A 41 -7.69 -3.30 -2.88
C SER A 41 -7.70 -3.71 -1.39
N PHE A 42 -6.89 -4.71 -1.03
CA PHE A 42 -6.74 -5.13 0.36
C PHE A 42 -6.07 -4.06 1.24
N PHE A 43 -5.00 -3.43 0.76
CA PHE A 43 -4.35 -2.35 1.48
C PHE A 43 -5.23 -1.10 1.59
N GLU A 44 -5.95 -0.73 0.52
CA GLU A 44 -6.92 0.36 0.56
C GLU A 44 -7.99 0.13 1.64
N TYR A 45 -8.55 -1.08 1.70
CA TYR A 45 -9.51 -1.47 2.73
C TYR A 45 -8.94 -1.34 4.15
N ILE A 46 -7.75 -1.91 4.40
CA ILE A 46 -7.08 -1.84 5.70
C ILE A 46 -6.85 -0.39 6.13
N ARG A 47 -6.25 0.41 5.24
CA ARG A 47 -5.89 1.80 5.51
C ARG A 47 -7.11 2.66 5.81
N THR A 48 -8.18 2.46 5.04
CA THR A 48 -9.47 3.11 5.29
C THR A 48 -10.04 2.72 6.65
N LYS A 49 -9.94 1.45 7.05
CA LYS A 49 -10.46 0.96 8.34
C LYS A 49 -9.73 1.54 9.56
N VAL A 50 -8.44 1.83 9.43
CA VAL A 50 -7.66 2.46 10.51
C VAL A 50 -7.62 4.00 10.43
N GLY A 51 -8.37 4.59 9.51
CA GLY A 51 -8.51 6.05 9.37
C GLY A 51 -7.39 6.75 8.60
N SER A 52 -6.55 5.99 7.88
CA SER A 52 -5.48 6.55 7.04
C SER A 52 -6.04 7.11 5.74
N GLN A 53 -5.46 8.21 5.25
CA GLN A 53 -5.77 8.76 3.93
C GLN A 53 -5.04 7.93 2.85
N VAL A 54 -5.82 7.32 1.96
CA VAL A 54 -5.29 6.53 0.84
C VAL A 54 -4.85 7.50 -0.27
N GLY A 55 -3.67 7.27 -0.84
CA GLY A 55 -3.11 8.06 -1.95
C GLY A 55 -2.31 9.31 -1.58
N ALA A 56 -2.47 9.87 -0.38
CA ALA A 56 -1.72 11.07 0.04
C ALA A 56 -0.18 10.88 0.03
N ASP A 57 0.28 9.64 0.23
CA ASP A 57 1.72 9.32 0.24
C ASP A 57 2.34 9.31 -1.17
N HIS A 58 1.54 9.08 -2.24
CA HIS A 58 2.06 9.01 -3.62
C HIS A 58 2.43 10.38 -4.17
N GLU A 59 1.69 11.43 -3.80
CA GLU A 59 1.97 12.80 -4.25
C GLU A 59 3.39 13.21 -3.88
N ALA A 60 3.81 12.97 -2.63
CA ALA A 60 5.16 13.31 -2.18
C ALA A 60 6.26 12.53 -2.92
N VAL A 61 5.98 11.32 -3.39
CA VAL A 61 6.92 10.55 -4.23
C VAL A 61 6.96 11.17 -5.63
N TYR A 62 5.80 11.47 -6.20
CA TYR A 62 5.68 12.08 -7.53
C TYR A 62 6.39 13.42 -7.60
N GLU A 63 6.13 14.32 -6.65
CA GLU A 63 6.76 15.65 -6.57
C GLU A 63 8.30 15.52 -6.51
N ALA A 64 8.83 14.65 -5.65
CA ALA A 64 10.27 14.43 -5.55
C ALA A 64 10.91 13.88 -6.84
N ILE A 65 10.17 13.04 -7.59
CA ILE A 65 10.62 12.56 -8.92
C ILE A 65 10.61 13.70 -9.94
N VAL A 66 9.55 14.52 -9.96
CA VAL A 66 9.43 15.68 -10.86
C VAL A 66 10.55 16.69 -10.60
N ASP A 67 10.88 16.91 -9.34
CA ASP A 67 11.97 17.81 -8.91
C ASP A 67 13.37 17.23 -9.20
N GLY A 68 13.46 15.96 -9.59
CA GLY A 68 14.73 15.30 -9.90
C GLY A 68 15.59 15.04 -8.68
N ASP A 69 15.00 14.89 -7.49
CA ASP A 69 15.68 14.63 -6.22
C ASP A 69 15.55 13.13 -5.85
N PRO A 70 16.55 12.30 -6.18
CA PRO A 70 16.48 10.87 -5.95
C PRO A 70 16.50 10.50 -4.46
N GLU A 71 17.18 11.28 -3.61
CA GLU A 71 17.19 11.08 -2.17
C GLU A 71 15.81 11.36 -1.57
N ALA A 72 15.16 12.45 -1.96
CA ALA A 72 13.82 12.79 -1.52
C ALA A 72 12.79 11.75 -2.00
N ALA A 73 12.89 11.28 -3.25
CA ALA A 73 12.00 10.26 -3.80
C ALA A 73 12.13 8.94 -3.03
N SER A 74 13.37 8.51 -2.76
CA SER A 74 13.67 7.32 -1.95
C SER A 74 13.14 7.44 -0.52
N ALA A 75 13.33 8.61 0.11
CA ALA A 75 12.83 8.88 1.45
C ALA A 75 11.30 8.91 1.51
N ALA A 76 10.63 9.48 0.49
CA ALA A 76 9.18 9.50 0.36
C ALA A 76 8.61 8.08 0.18
N MET A 77 9.20 7.28 -0.70
CA MET A 77 8.79 5.89 -0.91
C MET A 77 8.99 5.04 0.36
N THR A 78 10.11 5.25 1.07
CA THR A 78 10.36 4.57 2.34
C THR A 78 9.32 4.94 3.40
N ARG A 79 8.93 6.22 3.49
CA ARG A 79 7.85 6.67 4.39
C ARG A 79 6.51 6.05 4.00
N HIS A 80 6.17 6.06 2.72
CA HIS A 80 4.95 5.42 2.19
C HIS A 80 4.83 3.95 2.62
N ILE A 81 5.86 3.13 2.35
CA ILE A 81 5.85 1.71 2.71
C ILE A 81 5.76 1.50 4.23
N ASN A 82 6.47 2.31 5.02
CA ASN A 82 6.38 2.25 6.47
C ASN A 82 4.99 2.63 7.01
N ASN A 83 4.31 3.57 6.37
CA ASN A 83 2.92 3.91 6.69
C ASN A 83 1.99 2.72 6.42
N VAL A 84 2.13 2.06 5.26
CA VAL A 84 1.36 0.85 4.94
C VAL A 84 1.59 -0.25 5.97
N ILE A 85 2.84 -0.52 6.34
CA ILE A 85 3.19 -1.52 7.37
C ILE A 85 2.56 -1.18 8.71
N ARG A 86 2.59 0.10 9.12
CA ARG A 86 1.96 0.57 10.35
C ARG A 86 0.46 0.31 10.34
N ASP A 87 -0.21 0.65 9.25
CA ASP A 87 -1.66 0.51 9.10
C ASP A 87 -2.10 -0.96 9.17
N VAL A 88 -1.36 -1.85 8.50
CA VAL A 88 -1.58 -3.30 8.58
C VAL A 88 -1.43 -3.82 10.01
N ARG A 89 -0.39 -3.36 10.73
CA ARG A 89 -0.16 -3.74 12.14
C ARG A 89 -1.29 -3.26 13.05
N THR A 90 -1.74 -2.02 12.88
CA THR A 90 -2.85 -1.43 13.63
C THR A 90 -4.15 -2.20 13.37
N TYR A 91 -4.47 -2.45 12.10
CA TYR A 91 -5.65 -3.22 11.71
C TYR A 91 -5.65 -4.62 12.36
N TRP A 92 -4.51 -5.33 12.33
CA TRP A 92 -4.44 -6.66 12.91
C TRP A 92 -4.60 -6.66 14.43
N LYS A 93 -3.99 -5.67 15.10
CA LYS A 93 -4.10 -5.48 16.55
C LYS A 93 -5.54 -5.19 16.96
N ASP A 94 -6.22 -4.31 16.25
CA ASP A 94 -7.49 -3.74 16.71
C ASP A 94 -8.71 -4.50 16.16
N HIS A 95 -8.60 -5.17 15.01
CA HIS A 95 -9.75 -5.75 14.29
C HIS A 95 -9.65 -7.26 14.06
N VAL A 96 -8.46 -7.86 14.20
CA VAL A 96 -8.28 -9.30 13.98
C VAL A 96 -8.01 -10.05 15.30
N ARG A 97 -7.21 -9.48 16.20
CA ARG A 97 -6.97 -10.08 17.53
C ARG A 97 -8.17 -10.02 18.48
N SER A 98 -9.23 -9.27 18.14
CA SER A 98 -10.47 -9.16 18.92
C SER A 98 -11.57 -10.17 18.55
N LEU A 99 -11.27 -11.21 17.74
CA LEU A 99 -12.23 -12.28 17.47
C LEU A 99 -12.72 -12.95 18.78
N PRO A 100 -14.03 -13.11 18.98
CA PRO A 100 -14.56 -13.64 20.24
C PRO A 100 -14.05 -15.06 20.49
N ALA A 101 -13.66 -15.31 21.74
CA ALA A 101 -13.26 -16.63 22.21
C ALA A 101 -14.32 -17.67 21.79
N LYS A 102 -13.85 -18.76 21.16
CA LYS A 102 -14.58 -19.94 20.68
C LYS A 102 -16.02 -20.04 21.23
N ARG A 103 -17.03 -20.02 20.36
CA ARG A 103 -18.36 -20.57 20.69
C ARG A 103 -18.14 -21.98 21.24
N LYS A 104 -18.34 -22.18 22.55
CA LYS A 104 -18.50 -23.52 23.11
C LYS A 104 -19.67 -24.15 22.36
N ARG A 105 -19.41 -25.19 21.56
CA ARG A 105 -20.46 -26.08 21.09
C ARG A 105 -21.09 -26.69 22.34
N LYS A 106 -22.25 -26.19 22.74
CA LYS A 106 -23.13 -26.89 23.67
C LYS A 106 -23.77 -28.04 22.89
N GLY A 107 -23.48 -29.26 23.32
CA GLY A 107 -24.32 -30.44 23.16
C GLY A 107 -24.46 -30.99 21.73
N GLN A 108 -23.86 -32.17 21.51
CA GLN A 108 -24.65 -33.35 21.17
C GLN A 108 -23.93 -34.58 21.71
#